data_AF-A0A535XSP3-F1
#
_entry.id   AF-A0A535XSP3-F1
#
_cell.length_a   1.000
_cell.length_b   1.000
_cell.length_c   1.000
_cell.angle_alpha   90.00
_cell.angle_beta   90.00
_cell.angle_gamma   90.00
#
_symmetry.space_group_name_H-M   'P 1'
#
loop_
_entity.id
_entity.type
_entity.pdbx_description
1 polymer ?
#
loop_
_entity_poly.entity_id
_entity_poly.type
_entity_poly.pdbx_seq_one_letter_code
_entity_poly.pdbx_strand_id
1 'polypeptide(L)'
;WFGGGRRDRDSDRGGGGGLAAILFIVAIVLAVVAPLIGRFVQLAVSRSREELADVSSVDLTRNPVGLARALRTISDDPEVLEVANRATQHLYIVNPIKSFEQRSKSMFDTHPPIAERIRILERIAGQMGVSFPPALDQPGASG
;
A
#
# COMPACT_ATOMS: atom_id res chain seq x y z
N TRP A 1 36.46 60.54 -12.11
CA TRP A 1 35.56 60.67 -13.27
C TRP A 1 35.05 59.27 -13.61
N PHE A 2 33.87 58.91 -13.09
CA PHE A 2 32.53 59.04 -13.72
C PHE A 2 32.25 57.91 -14.72
N GLY A 3 31.18 57.15 -14.47
CA GLY A 3 30.72 56.13 -15.41
C GLY A 3 29.64 55.20 -14.88
N GLY A 4 28.65 55.74 -14.15
CA GLY A 4 27.44 54.99 -13.80
C GLY A 4 26.56 54.78 -15.03
N GLY A 5 26.64 53.59 -15.63
CA GLY A 5 25.74 53.16 -16.69
C GLY A 5 24.42 52.67 -16.11
N ARG A 6 23.39 53.52 -16.17
CA ARG A 6 21.99 53.11 -15.95
C ARG A 6 21.66 52.09 -17.03
N ARG A 7 21.37 50.84 -16.62
CA ARG A 7 20.73 49.85 -17.50
C ARG A 7 19.24 50.12 -17.44
N ASP A 8 18.77 50.86 -18.44
CA ASP A 8 17.37 50.96 -18.78
C ASP A 8 16.82 49.54 -18.96
N ARG A 9 15.86 49.21 -18.10
CA ARG A 9 15.21 47.92 -18.07
C ARG A 9 14.07 48.03 -19.09
N ASP A 10 14.40 47.81 -20.35
CA ASP A 10 13.43 47.84 -21.43
C ASP A 10 12.45 46.69 -21.24
N SER A 11 11.22 47.04 -20.89
CA SER A 11 10.13 46.10 -20.66
C SER A 11 9.42 45.84 -21.98
N ASP A 12 10.03 45.00 -22.81
CA ASP A 12 9.36 44.44 -23.98
C ASP A 12 8.32 43.40 -23.55
N ARG A 13 7.11 43.90 -23.27
CA ARG A 13 5.87 43.12 -23.27
C ARG A 13 5.51 42.82 -24.73
N GLY A 14 5.97 41.69 -25.25
CA GLY A 14 5.62 41.22 -26.60
C GLY A 14 5.25 39.74 -26.64
N GLY A 15 3.94 39.43 -26.61
CA GLY A 15 3.38 38.24 -27.27
C GLY A 15 3.48 36.85 -26.61
N GLY A 16 4.32 36.63 -25.58
CA GLY A 16 4.48 35.31 -24.94
C GLY A 16 3.80 35.13 -23.58
N GLY A 17 3.36 36.22 -22.94
CA GLY A 17 2.93 36.21 -21.54
C GLY A 17 1.62 35.45 -21.28
N GLY A 18 0.68 35.46 -22.23
CA GLY A 18 -0.58 34.72 -22.10
C GLY A 18 -0.37 33.20 -22.15
N LEU A 19 0.44 32.73 -23.12
CA LEU A 19 0.78 31.31 -23.22
C LEU A 19 1.63 30.85 -22.03
N ALA A 20 2.60 31.68 -21.59
CA ALA A 20 3.40 31.40 -20.40
C ALA A 20 2.55 31.34 -19.13
N ALA A 21 1.56 32.23 -18.97
CA ALA A 21 0.63 32.21 -17.85
C ALA A 21 -0.27 30.96 -17.87
N ILE A 22 -0.78 30.57 -19.05
CA ILE A 22 -1.57 29.34 -19.21
C ILE A 22 -0.73 28.11 -18.85
N LEU A 23 0.50 28.01 -19.37
CA LEU A 23 1.40 26.91 -19.04
C LEU A 23 1.75 26.86 -17.54
N PHE A 24 1.95 28.02 -16.92
CA PHE A 24 2.20 28.10 -15.47
C PHE A 24 1.01 27.62 -14.64
N ILE A 25 -0.21 28.00 -15.01
CA ILE A 25 -1.44 27.51 -14.37
C ILE A 25 -1.59 26.00 -14.55
N VAL A 26 -1.38 25.49 -15.77
CA VAL A 26 -1.42 24.05 -16.05
C VAL A 26 -0.36 23.30 -15.22
N ALA A 27 0.85 23.84 -15.10
CA ALA A 27 1.91 23.25 -14.30
C ALA A 27 1.54 23.16 -12.82
N ILE A 28 0.89 24.19 -12.25
CA ILE A 28 0.39 24.16 -10.87
C ILE A 28 -0.70 23.10 -10.70
N VAL A 29 -1.66 23.04 -11.62
CA VAL A 29 -2.73 22.03 -11.59
C VAL A 29 -2.12 20.63 -11.62
N LEU A 30 -1.20 20.37 -12.53
CA LEU A 30 -0.50 19.08 -12.62
C LEU A 30 0.35 18.80 -11.37
N ALA A 31 1.00 19.81 -10.78
CA ALA A 31 1.79 19.63 -9.56
C ALA A 31 0.93 19.17 -8.37
N VAL A 32 -0.36 19.54 -8.34
CA VAL A 32 -1.31 19.09 -7.31
C VAL A 32 -1.93 17.74 -7.68
N VAL A 33 -2.30 17.53 -8.95
CA VAL A 33 -3.01 16.33 -9.39
C VAL A 33 -2.07 15.11 -9.52
N ALA A 34 -0.85 15.31 -9.99
CA ALA A 34 0.13 14.24 -10.18
C ALA A 34 0.42 13.42 -8.90
N PRO A 35 0.66 14.01 -7.71
CA PRO A 35 0.88 13.22 -6.49
C PRO A 35 -0.38 12.46 -6.04
N LEU A 36 -1.59 12.96 -6.31
CA LEU A 36 -2.82 12.22 -6.02
C LEU A 36 -2.90 10.95 -6.89
N ILE A 37 -2.69 11.09 -8.20
CA ILE A 37 -2.67 9.96 -9.14
C ILE A 37 -1.55 8.99 -8.75
N GLY A 38 -0.35 9.48 -8.44
CA GLY A 38 0.78 8.66 -8.02
C GLY A 38 0.47 7.79 -6.80
N ARG A 39 -0.26 8.32 -5.82
CA ARG A 39 -0.72 7.54 -4.65
C ARG A 39 -1.70 6.44 -5.05
N PHE A 40 -2.67 6.71 -5.93
CA PHE A 40 -3.60 5.68 -6.40
C PHE A 40 -2.88 4.57 -7.16
N VAL A 41 -1.94 4.92 -8.04
CA VAL A 41 -1.11 3.95 -8.75
C VAL A 41 -0.27 3.13 -7.78
N GLN A 42 0.37 3.78 -6.80
CA GLN A 42 1.16 3.08 -5.77
C GLN A 42 0.33 2.07 -4.99
N LEU A 43 -0.90 2.44 -4.59
CA LEU A 43 -1.83 1.53 -3.90
C LEU A 43 -2.24 0.35 -4.79
N ALA A 44 -2.54 0.59 -6.07
CA ALA A 44 -2.90 -0.46 -7.02
C ALA A 44 -1.73 -1.43 -7.28
N VAL A 45 -0.51 -0.89 -7.43
CA VAL A 45 0.70 -1.70 -7.61
C VAL A 45 1.03 -2.48 -6.34
N SER A 46 0.86 -1.90 -5.14
CA SER A 46 1.05 -2.62 -3.87
C SER A 46 0.18 -3.87 -3.82
N ARG A 47 -1.12 -3.71 -4.10
CA ARG A 47 -2.09 -4.83 -4.14
C ARG A 47 -1.68 -5.91 -5.15
N SER A 48 -1.28 -5.50 -6.35
CA SER A 48 -0.86 -6.43 -7.41
C SER A 48 0.41 -7.21 -7.03
N ARG A 49 1.39 -6.56 -6.38
CA ARG A 49 2.63 -7.21 -5.95
C ARG A 49 2.40 -8.28 -4.89
N GLU A 50 1.41 -8.09 -4.04
CA GLU A 50 1.11 -9.02 -2.96
C GLU A 50 0.31 -10.23 -3.43
N GLU A 51 -0.63 -10.04 -4.36
CA GLU A 51 -1.29 -11.17 -5.03
C GLU A 51 -0.24 -12.04 -5.74
N LEU A 52 0.72 -11.43 -6.43
CA LEU A 52 1.82 -12.15 -7.07
C LEU A 52 2.70 -12.88 -6.05
N ALA A 53 2.92 -12.32 -4.86
CA ALA A 53 3.68 -12.98 -3.81
C ALA A 53 2.96 -14.24 -3.31
N ASP A 54 1.63 -14.17 -3.10
CA ASP A 54 0.82 -15.31 -2.68
C ASP A 54 0.82 -16.41 -3.76
N VAL A 55 0.60 -16.04 -5.03
CA VAL A 55 0.66 -16.98 -6.16
C VAL A 55 2.05 -17.62 -6.28
N SER A 56 3.11 -16.84 -6.18
CA SER A 56 4.49 -17.35 -6.24
C SER A 56 4.80 -18.29 -5.07
N SER A 57 4.27 -18.02 -3.88
CA SER A 57 4.43 -18.90 -2.73
C SER A 57 3.71 -20.24 -2.92
N VAL A 58 2.54 -20.25 -3.57
CA VAL A 58 1.83 -21.47 -3.96
C VAL A 58 2.62 -22.24 -5.01
N ASP A 59 3.19 -21.57 -6.01
CA ASP A 59 3.99 -22.23 -7.05
C ASP A 59 5.22 -22.94 -6.45
N LEU A 60 5.89 -22.29 -5.49
CA LEU A 60 7.04 -22.86 -4.80
C LEU A 60 6.69 -24.00 -3.84
N THR A 61 5.61 -23.85 -3.06
CA THR A 61 5.26 -24.81 -1.98
C THR A 61 4.29 -25.89 -2.42
N ARG A 62 3.57 -25.68 -3.53
CA ARG A 62 2.45 -26.50 -4.02
C ARG A 62 1.39 -26.76 -2.95
N ASN A 63 1.22 -25.84 -2.00
CA ASN A 63 0.32 -26.01 -0.86
C ASN A 63 -0.60 -24.79 -0.65
N PRO A 64 -1.56 -24.54 -1.55
CA PRO A 64 -2.51 -23.43 -1.39
C PRO A 64 -3.41 -23.58 -0.15
N VAL A 65 -3.75 -24.81 0.24
CA VAL A 65 -4.63 -25.09 1.40
C VAL A 65 -3.95 -24.74 2.71
N GLY A 66 -2.68 -25.13 2.88
CA GLY A 66 -1.90 -24.80 4.07
C GLY A 66 -1.70 -23.30 4.25
N LEU A 67 -1.46 -22.57 3.16
CA LEU A 67 -1.33 -21.11 3.17
C LEU A 67 -2.64 -20.43 3.58
N ALA A 68 -3.77 -20.84 3.01
CA ALA A 68 -5.08 -20.29 3.38
C ALA A 68 -5.44 -20.57 4.85
N ARG A 69 -5.10 -21.76 5.35
CA ARG A 69 -5.27 -22.12 6.77
C ARG A 69 -4.42 -21.24 7.68
N ALA A 70 -3.15 -21.03 7.34
CA ALA A 70 -2.26 -20.15 8.12
C ALA A 70 -2.81 -18.72 8.18
N LEU A 71 -3.32 -18.21 7.05
CA LEU A 71 -3.96 -16.88 7.01
C LEU A 71 -5.23 -16.81 7.87
N ARG A 72 -6.04 -17.87 7.92
CA ARG A 72 -7.20 -17.95 8.82
C ARG A 72 -6.78 -17.94 10.30
N THR A 73 -5.77 -18.72 10.66
CA THR A 73 -5.24 -18.72 12.03
C THR A 73 -4.69 -17.34 12.42
N ILE A 74 -4.00 -16.65 11.51
CA ILE A 74 -3.50 -15.29 11.75
C ILE A 74 -4.65 -14.28 11.86
N SER A 75 -5.73 -14.42 11.07
CA SER A 75 -6.88 -13.51 11.19
C SER A 75 -7.70 -13.72 12.47
N ASP A 76 -7.67 -14.94 13.00
CA ASP A 76 -8.43 -15.34 14.19
C ASP A 76 -7.66 -15.06 15.50
N ASP A 77 -6.42 -14.59 15.45
CA ASP A 77 -5.59 -14.24 16.63
C ASP A 77 -5.80 -12.75 17.03
N PRO A 78 -6.51 -12.46 18.13
CA PRO A 78 -6.78 -11.10 18.58
C PRO A 78 -5.67 -10.52 19.48
N GLU A 79 -4.55 -11.23 19.68
CA GLU A 79 -3.61 -10.90 20.75
C GLU A 79 -2.78 -9.64 20.45
N VAL A 80 -3.27 -8.51 20.97
CA VAL A 80 -2.48 -7.28 21.10
C VAL A 80 -1.45 -7.50 22.20
N LEU A 81 -0.19 -7.72 21.81
CA LEU A 81 0.95 -7.85 22.73
C LEU A 81 0.93 -6.73 23.79
N GLU A 82 0.64 -7.10 25.03
CA GLU A 82 0.41 -6.18 26.15
C GLU A 82 1.69 -5.52 26.68
N VAL A 83 2.87 -6.09 26.39
CA VAL A 83 4.14 -5.64 26.96
C VAL A 83 5.18 -5.38 25.89
N ALA A 84 5.31 -4.11 25.53
CA ALA A 84 6.42 -3.68 24.70
C ALA A 84 7.24 -2.57 25.31
N ASN A 85 8.47 -2.93 25.63
CA ASN A 85 9.52 -2.01 26.01
C ASN A 85 10.10 -1.31 24.77
N ARG A 86 10.39 -0.01 24.85
CA ARG A 86 10.95 0.81 23.75
C ARG A 86 12.25 0.24 23.18
N ALA A 87 13.05 -0.42 24.00
CA ALA A 87 14.34 -0.97 23.62
C ALA A 87 14.26 -2.14 22.62
N THR A 88 13.19 -2.94 22.65
CA THR A 88 13.07 -4.14 21.82
C THR A 88 12.20 -3.94 20.57
N GLN A 89 11.60 -2.76 20.40
CA GLN A 89 10.65 -2.45 19.31
C GLN A 89 11.19 -2.73 17.89
N HIS A 90 12.49 -2.65 17.67
CA HIS A 90 13.12 -2.88 16.37
C HIS A 90 13.27 -4.37 16.01
N LEU A 91 13.06 -5.26 16.97
CA LEU A 91 13.03 -6.72 16.79
C LEU A 91 11.61 -7.22 16.47
N TYR A 92 10.60 -6.37 16.65
CA TYR A 92 9.21 -6.72 16.36
C TYR A 92 8.83 -6.29 14.95
N ILE A 93 8.14 -7.20 14.25
CA ILE A 93 7.58 -6.97 12.92
C ILE A 93 6.51 -5.85 12.95
N VAL A 94 5.85 -5.67 14.09
CA VAL A 94 4.82 -4.66 14.32
C VAL A 94 5.22 -3.78 15.50
N ASN A 95 5.20 -2.45 15.32
CA ASN A 95 5.58 -1.50 16.38
C ASN A 95 4.54 -1.51 17.52
N PRO A 96 4.92 -2.01 18.70
CA PRO A 96 3.96 -2.30 19.76
C PRO A 96 3.62 -1.10 20.67
N ILE A 97 4.18 0.10 20.40
CA ILE A 97 3.91 1.33 21.19
C ILE A 97 2.96 2.28 20.45
N LYS A 98 2.63 1.99 19.18
CA LYS A 98 1.71 2.82 18.37
C LYS A 98 0.22 2.50 18.56
N SER A 99 -0.13 1.64 19.52
CA SER A 99 -1.51 1.16 19.71
C SER A 99 -2.51 2.26 20.13
N PHE A 100 -2.06 3.47 20.52
CA PHE A 100 -2.98 4.57 20.84
C PHE A 100 -3.51 5.36 19.60
N GLU A 101 -3.02 5.07 18.38
CA GLU A 101 -3.53 5.66 17.12
C GLU A 101 -4.46 4.69 16.35
N GLN A 102 -5.09 3.73 17.02
CA GLN A 102 -5.95 2.70 16.41
C GLN A 102 -7.23 3.21 15.73
N ARG A 103 -7.46 4.52 15.66
CA ARG A 103 -8.65 5.09 14.99
C ARG A 103 -8.41 5.64 13.58
N SER A 104 -7.20 5.51 13.02
CA SER A 104 -6.86 6.00 11.66
C SER A 104 -6.21 4.98 10.74
N LYS A 105 -6.12 3.70 11.12
CA LYS A 105 -5.33 2.70 10.36
C LYS A 105 -6.04 1.99 9.21
N SER A 106 -7.36 2.11 9.08
CA SER A 106 -8.07 1.47 7.95
C SER A 106 -7.68 2.05 6.57
N MET A 107 -7.07 3.24 6.52
CA MET A 107 -6.62 3.85 5.26
C MET A 107 -5.14 3.59 4.91
N PHE A 108 -4.41 2.83 5.72
CA PHE A 108 -3.00 2.47 5.52
C PHE A 108 -2.75 0.96 5.50
N ASP A 109 -3.79 0.16 5.26
CA ASP A 109 -3.58 -1.25 4.92
C ASP A 109 -2.90 -1.29 3.55
N THR A 110 -1.57 -1.35 3.58
CA THR A 110 -0.72 -1.59 2.41
C THR A 110 -0.98 -2.95 1.77
N HIS A 111 -1.73 -3.81 2.46
CA HIS A 111 -2.10 -5.16 2.06
C HIS A 111 -3.61 -5.28 1.73
N PRO A 112 -4.02 -6.10 0.75
CA PRO A 112 -5.42 -6.41 0.55
C PRO A 112 -5.98 -7.18 1.76
N PRO A 113 -7.29 -7.05 2.05
CA PRO A 113 -7.91 -7.72 3.20
C PRO A 113 -7.62 -9.22 3.20
N ILE A 114 -7.34 -9.80 4.38
CA ILE A 114 -6.98 -11.22 4.53
C ILE A 114 -8.05 -12.15 3.90
N ALA A 115 -9.32 -11.78 4.00
CA ALA A 115 -10.43 -12.53 3.39
C ALA A 115 -10.39 -12.59 1.85
N GLU A 116 -9.79 -11.60 1.18
CA GLU A 116 -9.58 -11.62 -0.28
C GLU A 116 -8.43 -12.56 -0.65
N ARG A 117 -7.34 -12.54 0.12
CA ARG A 117 -6.19 -13.44 -0.06
C ARG A 117 -6.58 -14.91 0.12
N ILE A 118 -7.39 -15.22 1.14
CA ILE A 118 -7.93 -16.57 1.36
C ILE A 118 -8.73 -17.03 0.14
N ARG A 119 -9.62 -16.19 -0.40
CA ARG A 119 -10.44 -16.53 -1.58
C ARG A 119 -9.59 -16.81 -2.83
N ILE A 120 -8.49 -16.10 -3.02
CA ILE A 120 -7.56 -16.34 -4.14
C ILE A 120 -6.90 -17.71 -3.98
N LEU A 121 -6.38 -18.02 -2.79
CA LEU A 121 -5.75 -19.31 -2.50
C LEU A 121 -6.74 -20.48 -2.64
N GLU A 122 -8.00 -20.28 -2.23
CA GLU A 122 -9.08 -21.25 -2.43
C GLU A 122 -9.37 -21.52 -3.90
N ARG A 123 -9.42 -20.47 -4.71
CA ARG A 123 -9.57 -20.60 -6.17
C ARG A 123 -8.41 -21.37 -6.77
N ILE A 124 -7.17 -21.07 -6.38
CA ILE A 124 -5.97 -21.77 -6.88
C ILE A 124 -6.01 -23.25 -6.49
N ALA A 125 -6.38 -23.58 -5.25
CA ALA A 125 -6.53 -24.98 -4.83
C ALA A 125 -7.58 -25.72 -5.66
N GLY A 126 -8.73 -25.08 -5.93
CA GLY A 126 -9.76 -25.63 -6.80
C GLY A 126 -9.26 -25.91 -8.22
N GLN A 127 -8.43 -25.02 -8.78
CA GLN A 127 -7.78 -25.22 -10.08
C GLN A 127 -6.75 -26.35 -10.06
N MET A 128 -6.07 -26.57 -8.92
CA MET A 128 -5.13 -27.67 -8.72
C MET A 128 -5.83 -29.01 -8.40
N GLY A 129 -7.17 -29.04 -8.32
CA GLY A 129 -7.92 -30.23 -7.92
C GLY A 129 -7.75 -30.61 -6.45
N VAL A 130 -7.28 -29.67 -5.62
CA VAL A 130 -7.08 -29.86 -4.18
C VAL A 130 -8.30 -29.30 -3.44
N SER A 131 -9.05 -30.18 -2.77
CA SER A 131 -10.24 -29.79 -2.01
C SER A 131 -9.88 -29.28 -0.62
N PHE A 132 -10.54 -28.22 -0.18
CA PHE A 132 -10.50 -27.80 1.23
C PHE A 132 -11.28 -28.79 2.10
N PRO A 133 -10.69 -29.31 3.18
CA PRO A 133 -11.44 -30.11 4.15
C PRO A 133 -12.65 -29.32 4.70
N PRO A 134 -13.85 -29.93 4.78
CA PRO A 134 -15.08 -29.25 5.22
C PRO A 134 -15.01 -28.70 6.66
N ALA A 135 -14.09 -29.20 7.49
CA ALA A 135 -13.85 -28.69 8.84
C ALA A 135 -13.13 -27.33 8.89
N LEU A 136 -12.56 -26.86 7.76
CA LEU A 136 -11.82 -25.59 7.71
C LEU A 136 -12.70 -24.37 7.43
N ASP A 137 -13.98 -24.57 7.10
CA ASP A 137 -14.95 -23.50 6.81
C ASP A 137 -15.62 -22.93 8.07
N GLN A 138 -15.25 -23.47 9.25
CA GLN A 138 -15.74 -23.01 10.53
C GLN A 138 -14.65 -22.20 11.26
N PRO A 139 -14.84 -20.89 11.51
CA PRO A 139 -13.93 -20.14 12.35
C PRO A 139 -13.89 -20.79 13.74
N GLY A 140 -12.70 -21.22 14.19
CA GLY A 140 -12.49 -21.83 15.51
C GLY A 140 -12.30 -23.35 15.58
N ALA A 141 -12.12 -24.07 14.47
CA ALA A 141 -11.99 -25.55 14.48
C ALA A 141 -10.61 -26.11 14.90
N SER A 142 -9.64 -25.27 15.30
CA SER A 142 -8.34 -25.72 15.80
C SER A 142 -8.16 -25.36 17.28
N GLY A 143 -8.69 -26.22 18.15
CA GLY A 143 -8.24 -26.40 19.53
C GLY A 143 -7.30 -27.58 19.63
#